data_AF-A0A521GLK1-F1
#
_entry.id   AF-A0A521GLK1-F1
#
_cell.length_a   1.000
_cell.length_b   1.000
_cell.length_c   1.000
_cell.angle_alpha   90.00
_cell.angle_beta   90.00
_cell.angle_gamma   90.00
#
_symmetry.space_group_name_H-M   'P 1'
#
loop_
_entity.id
_entity.type
_entity.pdbx_description
1 polymer ?
#
loop_
_entity_poly.entity_id
_entity_poly.type
_entity_poly.pdbx_seq_one_letter_code
_entity_poly.pdbx_strand_id
1 'polypeptide(L)'
;MKDEIFLSIPKISRVNLTQKQAALDLWEFGEDVHIDRALGLSDAELIRLGGQTYAHFNTEFYERVGKTLPATGYDIGFVTALTLVEYFEGQVRPLRRNRRRTHADLPAKLVLAAEDYLGQNKNQGLWQRLKQLLKMSR
;
A
#
# COMPACT_ATOMS: atom_id res chain seq x y z
N MET A 1 -30.32 -21.90 16.23
CA MET A 1 -29.55 -20.65 16.13
C MET A 1 -28.24 -21.01 15.46
N LYS A 2 -27.96 -20.46 14.27
CA LYS A 2 -26.68 -20.67 13.60
C LYS A 2 -25.71 -19.72 14.25
N ASP A 3 -24.67 -20.25 14.88
CA ASP A 3 -23.57 -19.46 15.41
C ASP A 3 -22.90 -18.76 14.24
N GLU A 4 -23.19 -17.48 14.08
CA GLU A 4 -22.45 -16.61 13.18
C GLU A 4 -21.02 -16.54 13.71
N ILE A 5 -20.12 -17.24 13.03
CA ILE A 5 -18.69 -17.03 13.17
C ILE A 5 -18.47 -15.59 12.71
N PHE A 6 -18.50 -14.64 13.65
CA PHE A 6 -17.89 -13.34 13.47
C PHE A 6 -16.42 -13.61 13.23
N LEU A 7 -16.03 -13.75 11.95
CA LEU A 7 -14.65 -13.70 11.52
C LEU A 7 -14.13 -12.36 12.03
N SER A 8 -13.45 -12.36 13.17
CA SER A 8 -12.88 -11.15 13.74
C SER A 8 -11.92 -10.61 12.69
N ILE A 9 -12.31 -9.51 12.02
CA ILE A 9 -11.43 -8.83 11.08
C ILE A 9 -10.15 -8.52 11.88
N PRO A 10 -8.96 -8.98 11.43
CA PRO A 10 -7.73 -8.69 12.13
C PRO A 10 -7.59 -7.18 12.30
N LYS A 11 -7.81 -6.69 13.52
CA LYS A 11 -7.59 -5.29 13.83
C LYS A 11 -6.09 -5.07 13.85
N ILE A 12 -5.58 -4.39 12.84
CA ILE A 12 -4.23 -3.82 12.91
C ILE A 12 -4.22 -2.83 14.08
N SER A 13 -3.11 -2.70 14.80
CA SER A 13 -2.99 -1.80 15.95
C SER A 13 -2.37 -0.44 15.59
N ARG A 14 -1.62 -0.38 14.48
CA ARG A 14 -1.05 0.84 13.89
C ARG A 14 -0.57 0.57 12.45
N VAL A 15 -0.45 1.63 11.66
CA VAL A 15 0.23 1.61 10.36
C VAL A 15 1.44 2.52 10.45
N ASN A 16 2.63 1.95 10.40
CA ASN A 16 3.87 2.71 10.32
C ASN A 16 4.23 2.85 8.83
N LEU A 17 3.98 4.02 8.27
CA LEU A 17 4.20 4.29 6.86
C LEU A 17 5.59 4.91 6.64
N THR A 18 6.27 4.49 5.58
CA THR A 18 7.51 5.12 5.10
C THR A 18 7.28 5.71 3.72
N GLN A 19 8.09 6.70 3.32
CA GLN A 19 8.06 7.28 1.95
C GLN A 19 8.11 6.19 0.88
N LYS A 20 9.02 5.24 1.10
CA LYS A 20 9.28 4.08 0.26
C LYS A 20 8.08 3.15 0.16
N GLN A 21 7.45 2.81 1.28
CA GLN A 21 6.24 1.98 1.31
C GLN A 21 5.08 2.68 0.60
N ALA A 22 4.88 3.97 0.87
CA ALA A 22 3.84 4.79 0.23
C ALA A 22 4.00 4.79 -1.30
N ALA A 23 5.23 5.00 -1.77
CA ALA A 23 5.55 4.97 -3.20
C ALA A 23 5.35 3.57 -3.83
N LEU A 24 5.71 2.51 -3.12
CA LEU A 24 5.50 1.13 -3.56
C LEU A 24 4.01 0.80 -3.68
N ASP A 25 3.21 1.11 -2.66
CA ASP A 25 1.77 0.84 -2.65
C ASP A 25 1.07 1.59 -3.81
N LEU A 26 1.41 2.86 -4.04
CA LEU A 26 0.91 3.62 -5.19
C LEU A 26 1.29 2.97 -6.52
N TRP A 27 2.54 2.54 -6.67
CA TRP A 27 2.99 1.88 -7.89
C TRP A 27 2.28 0.54 -8.12
N GLU A 28 2.10 -0.28 -7.08
CA GLU A 28 1.41 -1.56 -7.15
C GLU A 28 -0.01 -1.40 -7.69
N PHE A 29 -0.70 -0.31 -7.32
CA PHE A 29 -2.06 -0.02 -7.79
C PHE A 29 -2.13 0.97 -8.97
N GLY A 30 -1.00 1.26 -9.59
CA GLY A 30 -0.90 2.00 -10.86
C GLY A 30 -1.06 3.51 -10.77
N GLU A 31 -0.86 4.08 -9.59
CA GLU A 31 -0.89 5.52 -9.31
C GLU A 31 0.48 6.17 -9.51
N ASP A 32 1.10 5.91 -10.67
CA ASP A 32 2.48 6.31 -10.97
C ASP A 32 2.74 7.82 -10.84
N VAL A 33 1.72 8.63 -11.13
CA VAL A 33 1.76 10.10 -11.07
C VAL A 33 2.05 10.63 -9.66
N HIS A 34 1.76 9.84 -8.63
CA HIS A 34 1.94 10.25 -7.23
C HIS A 34 3.21 9.68 -6.58
N ILE A 35 3.99 8.86 -7.30
CA ILE A 35 5.18 8.20 -6.75
C ILE A 35 6.19 9.23 -6.23
N ASP A 36 6.53 10.23 -7.03
CA ASP A 36 7.56 11.21 -6.64
C ASP A 36 7.07 12.12 -5.50
N ARG A 37 5.76 12.38 -5.41
CA ARG A 37 5.15 13.08 -4.28
C ARG A 37 5.22 12.26 -3.00
N ALA A 38 4.96 10.94 -3.08
CA ALA A 38 5.07 10.03 -1.95
C ALA A 38 6.50 9.91 -1.42
N LEU A 39 7.48 9.90 -2.33
CA LEU A 39 8.90 9.92 -1.95
C LEU A 39 9.32 11.24 -1.27
N GLY A 40 8.59 12.33 -1.49
CA GLY A 40 8.85 13.64 -0.88
C GLY A 40 8.10 13.90 0.44
N LEU A 41 7.28 12.96 0.93
CA LEU A 41 6.53 13.14 2.18
C LEU A 41 7.45 13.27 3.39
N SER A 42 7.19 14.23 4.26
CA SER A 42 7.89 14.35 5.55
C SER A 42 7.46 13.26 6.54
N ASP A 43 8.30 13.00 7.56
CA ASP A 43 7.98 12.05 8.64
C ASP A 43 6.67 12.41 9.36
N ALA A 44 6.39 13.71 9.55
CA ALA A 44 5.16 14.18 10.17
C ALA A 44 3.92 13.84 9.32
N GLU A 45 4.02 14.01 7.99
CA GLU A 45 2.96 13.61 7.07
C GLU A 45 2.76 12.09 7.07
N LEU A 46 3.84 11.32 7.07
CA LEU A 46 3.78 9.85 7.10
C LEU A 46 3.13 9.32 8.37
N ILE A 47 3.43 9.92 9.53
CA ILE A 47 2.76 9.58 10.81
C ILE A 47 1.26 9.84 10.71
N ARG A 48 0.87 11.03 10.20
CA ARG A 48 -0.53 11.39 10.02
C ARG A 48 -1.24 10.44 9.05
N LEU A 49 -0.62 10.16 7.91
CA LEU A 49 -1.16 9.26 6.87
C LEU A 49 -1.25 7.82 7.36
N GLY A 50 -0.31 7.36 8.19
CA GLY A 50 -0.42 6.08 8.89
C GLY A 50 -1.64 6.02 9.80
N GLY A 51 -1.90 7.07 10.58
CA GLY A 51 -3.11 7.19 11.40
C GLY A 51 -4.40 7.20 10.58
N GLN A 52 -4.43 7.93 9.46
CA GLN A 52 -5.59 7.95 8.55
C GLN A 52 -5.82 6.59 7.89
N THR A 53 -4.75 5.95 7.38
CA THR A 53 -4.80 4.61 6.79
C THR A 53 -5.33 3.59 7.80
N TYR A 54 -4.84 3.65 9.03
CA TYR A 54 -5.33 2.83 10.14
C TYR A 54 -6.83 3.03 10.37
N ALA A 55 -7.28 4.29 10.43
CA ALA A 55 -8.69 4.61 10.64
C ALA A 55 -9.55 4.06 9.50
N HIS A 56 -9.12 4.27 8.25
CA HIS A 56 -9.80 3.75 7.07
C HIS A 56 -9.84 2.22 7.01
N PHE A 57 -8.78 1.53 7.44
CA PHE A 57 -8.72 0.07 7.44
C PHE A 57 -9.65 -0.55 8.49
N ASN A 58 -9.75 0.09 9.66
CA ASN A 58 -10.55 -0.42 10.79
C ASN A 58 -12.00 0.06 10.77
N THR A 59 -12.39 0.87 9.80
CA THR A 59 -13.77 1.35 9.65
C THR A 59 -14.28 0.95 8.28
N GLU A 60 -15.58 0.67 8.16
CA GLU A 60 -16.28 0.55 6.86
C GLU A 60 -16.33 1.90 6.12
N PHE A 61 -15.35 2.80 6.32
CA PHE A 61 -15.35 4.18 5.84
C PHE A 61 -15.58 4.26 4.34
N TYR A 62 -14.91 3.39 3.57
CA TYR A 62 -15.03 3.40 2.12
C TYR A 62 -16.34 2.78 1.61
N GLU A 63 -16.88 1.78 2.33
CA GLU A 63 -18.24 1.28 2.07
C GLU A 63 -19.27 2.39 2.34
N ARG A 64 -19.06 3.19 3.39
CA ARG A 64 -19.93 4.31 3.79
C ARG A 64 -19.87 5.52 2.85
N VAL A 65 -18.71 5.82 2.24
CA VAL A 65 -18.62 6.91 1.24
C VAL A 65 -19.11 6.49 -0.16
N GLY A 66 -19.74 5.32 -0.29
CA GLY A 66 -20.30 4.83 -1.55
C GLY A 66 -19.24 4.55 -2.62
N LYS A 67 -17.97 4.45 -2.20
CA LYS A 67 -16.85 4.12 -3.07
C LYS A 67 -16.63 2.63 -2.91
N THR A 68 -17.35 1.84 -3.70
CA THR A 68 -17.32 0.38 -3.64
C THR A 68 -15.88 -0.11 -3.71
N LEU A 69 -15.33 -0.53 -2.58
CA LEU A 69 -14.08 -1.25 -2.57
C LEU A 69 -14.31 -2.68 -3.07
N PRO A 70 -13.35 -3.30 -3.75
CA PRO A 70 -13.49 -4.67 -4.21
C PRO A 70 -13.72 -5.63 -3.02
N ALA A 71 -14.78 -6.44 -3.12
CA ALA A 71 -15.46 -7.16 -2.03
C ALA A 71 -14.71 -8.33 -1.35
N THR A 72 -13.38 -8.41 -1.41
CA THR A 72 -12.64 -9.52 -0.78
C THR A 72 -11.31 -9.07 -0.18
N GLY A 73 -11.21 -9.16 1.15
CA GLY A 73 -9.97 -9.22 1.92
C GLY A 73 -9.09 -7.99 1.78
N TYR A 74 -9.34 -6.97 2.60
CA TYR A 74 -8.58 -5.73 2.57
C TYR A 74 -7.11 -5.98 2.84
N ASP A 75 -6.32 -5.70 1.82
CA ASP A 75 -4.89 -5.61 1.90
C ASP A 75 -4.49 -4.20 2.34
N ILE A 76 -3.63 -4.09 3.35
CA ILE A 76 -3.21 -2.80 3.90
C ILE A 76 -2.61 -1.89 2.82
N GLY A 77 -1.89 -2.44 1.85
CA GLY A 77 -1.31 -1.66 0.75
C GLY A 77 -2.36 -0.96 -0.11
N PHE A 78 -3.51 -1.61 -0.34
CA PHE A 78 -4.62 -1.02 -1.10
C PHE A 78 -5.22 0.18 -0.35
N VAL A 79 -5.43 0.02 0.96
CA VAL A 79 -5.96 1.10 1.82
C VAL A 79 -4.96 2.25 1.95
N THR A 80 -3.66 1.95 2.04
CA THR A 80 -2.60 2.95 1.99
C THR A 80 -2.66 3.75 0.69
N ALA A 81 -2.71 3.07 -0.47
CA ALA A 81 -2.77 3.74 -1.77
C ALA A 81 -4.00 4.64 -1.92
N LEU A 82 -5.18 4.19 -1.46
CA LEU A 82 -6.40 5.01 -1.45
C LEU A 82 -6.24 6.26 -0.57
N THR A 83 -5.70 6.08 0.63
CA THR A 83 -5.48 7.19 1.57
C THR A 83 -4.50 8.22 0.99
N LEU A 84 -3.47 7.76 0.28
CA LEU A 84 -2.51 8.63 -0.40
C LEU A 84 -3.15 9.38 -1.57
N VAL A 85 -3.99 8.72 -2.37
CA VAL A 85 -4.73 9.38 -3.46
C VAL A 85 -5.66 10.45 -2.89
N GLU A 86 -6.40 10.16 -1.83
CA GLU A 86 -7.24 11.14 -1.15
C GLU A 86 -6.43 12.33 -0.66
N TYR A 87 -5.29 12.09 -0.01
CA TYR A 87 -4.41 13.15 0.46
C TYR A 87 -3.88 14.03 -0.69
N PHE A 88 -3.44 13.41 -1.77
CA PHE A 88 -2.80 14.12 -2.88
C PHE A 88 -3.75 14.85 -3.81
N GLU A 89 -4.99 14.36 -3.93
CA GLU A 89 -6.02 14.90 -4.82
C GLU A 89 -7.11 15.66 -4.08
N GLY A 90 -7.16 15.58 -2.75
CA GLY A 90 -8.20 16.19 -1.92
C GLY A 90 -9.57 15.53 -2.01
N GLN A 91 -9.67 14.37 -2.68
CA GLN A 91 -10.92 13.63 -2.87
C GLN A 91 -10.68 12.12 -3.01
N VAL A 92 -11.66 11.32 -2.57
CA VAL A 92 -11.63 9.87 -2.72
C VAL A 92 -12.13 9.45 -4.11
N ARG A 93 -11.30 8.68 -4.82
CA ARG A 93 -11.68 7.99 -6.05
C ARG A 93 -11.16 6.55 -6.08
N PRO A 94 -11.72 5.68 -6.94
CA PRO A 94 -11.13 4.37 -7.18
C PRO A 94 -9.67 4.48 -7.65
N LEU A 95 -8.85 3.51 -7.23
CA LEU A 95 -7.49 3.36 -7.76
C LEU A 95 -7.55 2.97 -9.23
N ARG A 96 -6.52 3.34 -9.99
CA ARG A 96 -6.37 2.98 -11.41
C ARG A 96 -6.32 1.46 -11.63
N ARG A 97 -5.92 0.69 -10.60
CA ARG A 97 -5.94 -0.77 -10.63
C ARG A 97 -6.49 -1.30 -9.31
N ASN A 98 -7.31 -2.34 -9.41
CA ASN A 98 -7.80 -3.12 -8.27
C ASN A 98 -6.89 -4.30 -7.92
N ARG A 99 -5.91 -4.62 -8.77
CA ARG A 99 -4.94 -5.70 -8.57
C ARG A 99 -3.52 -5.15 -8.61
N ARG A 100 -2.70 -5.60 -7.66
CA ARG A 100 -1.28 -5.28 -7.56
C ARG A 100 -0.54 -5.63 -8.86
N ARG A 101 0.39 -4.77 -9.27
CA ARG A 101 1.35 -5.09 -10.33
C ARG A 101 2.31 -6.19 -9.89
N THR A 102 2.75 -7.00 -10.85
CA THR A 102 3.86 -7.91 -10.62
C THR A 102 5.15 -7.12 -10.44
N HIS A 103 5.97 -7.48 -9.46
CA HIS A 103 7.25 -6.79 -9.19
C HIS A 103 8.32 -6.98 -10.28
N ALA A 104 8.02 -7.71 -11.35
CA ALA A 104 8.92 -7.89 -12.50
C ALA A 104 9.32 -6.55 -13.15
N ASP A 105 8.40 -5.57 -13.16
CA ASP A 105 8.59 -4.27 -13.78
C ASP A 105 8.82 -3.14 -12.75
N LEU A 106 9.25 -3.49 -11.54
CA LEU A 106 9.42 -2.52 -10.45
C LEU A 106 10.53 -1.52 -10.82
N PRO A 107 10.24 -0.20 -10.85
CA PRO A 107 11.25 0.81 -11.15
C PRO A 107 12.42 0.75 -10.19
N ALA A 108 13.65 0.90 -10.68
CA ALA A 108 14.87 0.81 -9.86
C ALA A 108 14.83 1.73 -8.62
N LYS A 109 14.25 2.94 -8.74
CA LYS A 109 14.07 3.88 -7.61
C LYS A 109 13.19 3.33 -6.48
N LEU A 110 12.34 2.35 -6.77
CA LEU A 110 11.48 1.64 -5.81
C LEU A 110 12.01 0.25 -5.45
N VAL A 111 13.05 -0.26 -6.12
CA VAL A 111 13.64 -1.55 -5.76
C VAL A 111 14.20 -1.52 -4.33
N LEU A 112 14.88 -0.43 -3.95
CA LEU A 112 15.35 -0.22 -2.56
C LEU A 112 14.21 -0.06 -1.53
N ALA A 113 12.97 0.19 -1.98
CA ALA A 113 11.77 0.20 -1.13
C ALA A 113 11.24 -1.21 -0.89
N ALA A 114 11.23 -2.03 -1.94
CA ALA A 114 10.91 -3.44 -1.83
C ALA A 114 11.92 -4.17 -0.94
N GLU A 115 13.20 -3.80 -0.99
CA GLU A 115 14.25 -4.36 -0.13
C GLU A 115 13.96 -4.16 1.38
N ASP A 116 13.64 -2.95 1.83
CA ASP A 116 13.34 -2.71 3.26
C ASP A 116 12.06 -3.45 3.71
N TYR A 117 11.06 -3.55 2.84
CA TYR A 117 9.77 -4.23 3.10
C TYR A 117 9.89 -5.76 3.13
N LEU A 118 10.65 -6.33 2.19
CA LEU A 118 10.91 -7.77 2.10
C LEU A 118 12.00 -8.21 3.08
N GLY A 119 12.81 -7.31 3.61
CA GLY A 119 13.76 -7.64 4.69
C GLY A 119 13.04 -8.02 5.98
N GLN A 120 11.86 -7.42 6.20
CA GLN A 120 11.00 -7.70 7.36
C GLN A 120 10.12 -8.94 7.16
N ASN A 121 9.75 -9.25 5.90
CA ASN A 121 9.01 -10.47 5.55
C ASN A 121 9.98 -11.49 4.93
N LYS A 122 10.38 -12.53 5.67
CA LYS A 122 11.36 -13.61 5.33
C LYS A 122 11.10 -14.38 4.01
N ASN A 123 10.90 -13.70 2.89
CA ASN A 123 10.58 -14.28 1.59
C ASN A 123 11.84 -14.24 0.72
N GLN A 124 12.75 -15.17 1.00
CA GLN A 124 14.10 -15.23 0.42
C GLN A 124 14.09 -15.33 -1.12
N GLY A 125 13.02 -15.84 -1.73
CA GLY A 125 12.92 -16.00 -3.19
C GLY A 125 12.78 -14.67 -3.96
N LEU A 126 12.13 -13.67 -3.38
CA LEU A 126 11.94 -12.38 -4.06
C LEU A 126 13.22 -11.54 -4.03
N TRP A 127 13.96 -11.64 -2.92
CA TRP A 127 15.29 -11.05 -2.75
C TRP A 127 16.32 -11.53 -3.77
N GLN A 128 16.32 -12.82 -4.08
CA GLN A 128 17.24 -13.36 -5.08
C GLN A 128 16.91 -12.82 -6.49
N ARG A 129 15.62 -12.66 -6.81
CA ARG A 129 15.18 -12.07 -8.08
C ARG A 129 15.52 -10.58 -8.19
N LEU A 130 15.31 -9.79 -7.13
CA LEU A 130 15.68 -8.37 -7.13
C LEU A 130 17.20 -8.16 -7.27
N LYS A 131 18.02 -8.95 -6.58
CA LYS A 131 19.48 -8.94 -6.75
C LYS A 131 19.90 -9.26 -8.19
N GLN A 132 19.19 -10.16 -8.86
CA GLN A 132 19.49 -10.53 -10.24
C GLN A 132 19.14 -9.40 -11.22
N LEU A 133 18.00 -8.73 -11.02
CA LEU A 133 17.60 -7.57 -11.83
C LEU A 133 18.56 -6.38 -11.67
N LEU A 134 19.02 -6.09 -10.44
CA LEU A 134 19.98 -5.02 -10.17
C LEU A 134 21.38 -5.29 -10.78
N LYS A 135 21.79 -6.56 -10.89
CA LYS A 135 23.05 -6.93 -11.56
C LYS A 135 23.01 -6.79 -13.08
N MET A 136 21.83 -6.83 -13.68
CA MET A 136 21.65 -6.74 -15.14
C MET A 136 21.55 -5.30 -15.67
N SER A 137 21.45 -4.30 -14.79
CA SER A 137 21.34 -2.88 -15.15
C SER A 137 22.68 -2.13 -15.13
N ARG A 138 23.81 -2.83 -15.23
CA ARG A 138 25.16 -2.25 -15.34
C ARG A 138 25.77 -2.51 -16.71
#